data_AF-A0A177TJ91-F1
#
_entry.id   AF-A0A177TJ91-F1
#
_cell.length_a   1.000
_cell.length_b   1.000
_cell.length_c   1.000
_cell.angle_alpha   90.00
_cell.angle_beta   90.00
_cell.angle_gamma   90.00
#
_symmetry.space_group_name_H-M   'P 1'
#
loop_
_entity.id
_entity.type
_entity.pdbx_description
1 polymer ?
#
loop_
_entity_poly.entity_id
_entity_poly.type
_entity_poly.pdbx_seq_one_letter_code
_entity_poly.pdbx_strand_id
1 'polypeptide(L)'
;MTELAALSPDAAGYLRDSEDGGIPHKFWASYAFPGRRFDHVTSNLSEIANSALRLHRELPPLQLLVAVYNYEMGHFYDRLQKATAWKDILAPHPHSLFVEALQHCRKLNCTPASENTGLVRGSTGKEYNVKLAADPLTSLSSCSCGVPQLMLLPCAHICALAASLKKAAVLYAHSYWSIKHWRATYQKAYIVAELDNLDANELDAPGTSTRQKKGRPQGSKAAPRSWKGRKLYA
;
A
#
# COMPACT_ATOMS: atom_id res chain seq x y z
N MET A 1 -11.50 -19.15 2.29
CA MET A 1 -11.57 -20.08 1.13
C MET A 1 -12.96 -20.65 0.90
N THR A 2 -13.67 -21.09 1.95
CA THR A 2 -15.07 -21.58 1.85
C THR A 2 -16.06 -20.55 1.31
N GLU A 3 -16.05 -19.31 1.82
CA GLU A 3 -16.92 -18.24 1.31
C GLU A 3 -16.60 -17.88 -0.15
N LEU A 4 -15.32 -17.83 -0.52
CA LEU A 4 -14.91 -17.59 -1.90
C LEU A 4 -15.31 -18.74 -2.83
N ALA A 5 -15.19 -19.99 -2.38
CA ALA A 5 -15.61 -21.15 -3.16
C ALA A 5 -17.13 -21.18 -3.41
N ALA A 6 -17.92 -20.64 -2.48
CA ALA A 6 -19.36 -20.49 -2.67
C ALA A 6 -19.71 -19.43 -3.72
N LEU A 7 -18.88 -18.39 -3.88
CA LEU A 7 -19.07 -17.32 -4.87
C LEU A 7 -18.46 -17.64 -6.24
N SER A 8 -17.26 -18.20 -6.25
CA SER A 8 -16.51 -18.58 -7.45
C SER A 8 -15.61 -19.78 -7.15
N PRO A 9 -16.05 -21.00 -7.49
CA PRO A 9 -15.27 -22.22 -7.31
C PRO A 9 -13.93 -22.15 -8.04
N ASP A 10 -13.92 -21.60 -9.26
CA ASP A 10 -12.73 -21.47 -10.10
C ASP A 10 -11.69 -20.53 -9.47
N ALA A 11 -12.12 -19.36 -8.96
CA ALA A 11 -11.20 -18.45 -8.27
C ALA A 11 -10.66 -19.09 -6.98
N ALA A 12 -11.51 -19.83 -6.25
CA ALA A 12 -11.07 -20.55 -5.05
C ALA A 12 -10.17 -21.76 -5.35
N GLY A 13 -10.25 -22.33 -6.56
CA GLY A 13 -9.31 -23.33 -7.06
C GLY A 13 -7.96 -22.70 -7.40
N TYR A 14 -7.99 -21.59 -8.14
CA TYR A 14 -6.80 -20.85 -8.55
C TYR A 14 -5.95 -20.33 -7.38
N LEU A 15 -6.60 -19.86 -6.31
CA LEU A 15 -5.93 -19.32 -5.13
C LEU A 15 -5.56 -20.38 -4.08
N ARG A 16 -5.90 -21.65 -4.31
CA ARG A 16 -5.57 -22.74 -3.38
C ARG A 16 -4.09 -23.09 -3.51
N ASP A 17 -3.41 -23.27 -2.39
CA ASP A 17 -2.04 -23.80 -2.40
C ASP A 17 -2.11 -25.31 -2.69
N SER A 18 -2.03 -25.69 -3.95
CA SER A 18 -2.10 -27.10 -4.38
C SER A 18 -1.16 -27.37 -5.55
N GLU A 19 -0.55 -28.54 -5.57
CA GLU A 19 0.35 -28.99 -6.65
C GLU A 19 -0.35 -29.07 -8.01
N ASP A 20 -1.68 -29.28 -8.03
CA ASP A 20 -2.44 -29.64 -9.23
C ASP A 20 -3.25 -28.50 -9.91
N GLY A 21 -3.08 -27.23 -9.53
CA GLY A 21 -3.79 -26.16 -10.27
C GLY A 21 -3.84 -24.74 -9.72
N GLY A 22 -3.41 -24.51 -8.48
CA GLY A 22 -3.30 -23.16 -7.93
C GLY A 22 -1.88 -22.60 -8.06
N ILE A 23 -1.71 -21.29 -7.88
CA ILE A 23 -0.37 -20.69 -7.78
C ILE A 23 0.17 -20.98 -6.37
N PRO A 24 1.27 -21.75 -6.22
CA PRO A 24 1.80 -22.03 -4.89
C PRO A 24 2.11 -20.75 -4.11
N HIS A 25 1.79 -20.72 -2.81
CA HIS A 25 1.89 -19.50 -2.01
C HIS A 25 3.29 -18.88 -2.03
N LYS A 26 4.34 -19.70 -2.19
CA LYS A 26 5.73 -19.27 -2.34
C LYS A 26 5.99 -18.30 -3.51
N PHE A 27 5.13 -18.27 -4.52
CA PHE A 27 5.23 -17.37 -5.67
C PHE A 27 4.42 -16.08 -5.50
N TRP A 28 3.69 -15.94 -4.39
CA TRP A 28 2.90 -14.76 -4.15
C TRP A 28 3.81 -13.62 -3.72
N ALA A 29 3.52 -12.41 -4.18
CA ALA A 29 4.30 -11.25 -3.79
C ALA A 29 4.30 -11.09 -2.26
N SER A 30 3.18 -11.37 -1.58
CA SER A 30 3.05 -11.33 -0.11
C SER A 30 3.95 -12.34 0.62
N TYR A 31 4.29 -13.46 -0.02
CA TYR A 31 5.25 -14.42 0.51
C TYR A 31 6.69 -13.93 0.33
N ALA A 32 7.04 -13.45 -0.87
CA ALA A 32 8.40 -13.01 -1.19
C ALA A 32 8.80 -11.71 -0.46
N PHE A 33 7.85 -10.78 -0.25
CA PHE A 33 8.09 -9.55 0.49
C PHE A 33 7.12 -9.45 1.66
N PRO A 34 7.53 -9.96 2.83
CA PRO A 34 6.72 -9.91 4.04
C PRO A 34 6.53 -8.46 4.47
N GLY A 35 5.28 -8.07 4.76
CA GLY A 35 4.94 -6.71 5.15
C GLY A 35 3.56 -6.30 4.64
N ARG A 36 2.92 -5.36 5.34
CA ARG A 36 1.64 -4.79 4.92
C ARG A 36 1.90 -3.73 3.86
N ARG A 37 1.06 -3.72 2.82
CA ARG A 37 1.20 -2.80 1.68
C ARG A 37 0.15 -1.71 1.65
N PHE A 38 -0.83 -1.76 2.56
CA PHE A 38 -1.88 -0.75 2.77
C PHE A 38 -2.50 -0.19 1.48
N ASP A 39 -2.68 -1.05 0.47
CA ASP A 39 -3.18 -0.68 -0.86
C ASP A 39 -2.31 0.34 -1.64
N HIS A 40 -1.06 0.56 -1.22
CA HIS A 40 -0.11 1.45 -1.89
C HIS A 40 0.54 0.83 -3.13
N VAL A 41 0.50 -0.49 -3.30
CA VAL A 41 1.15 -1.17 -4.42
C VAL A 41 0.18 -1.26 -5.60
N THR A 42 0.15 -0.19 -6.38
CA THR A 42 -0.64 -0.06 -7.62
C THR A 42 0.29 0.27 -8.79
N SER A 43 -0.14 0.05 -10.05
CA SER A 43 0.63 0.42 -11.25
C SER A 43 0.92 1.93 -11.32
N ASN A 44 0.12 2.73 -10.61
CA ASN A 44 0.26 4.18 -10.55
C ASN A 44 1.66 4.63 -10.07
N LEU A 45 2.33 3.86 -9.21
CA LEU A 45 3.68 4.22 -8.75
C LEU A 45 4.73 4.17 -9.86
N SER A 46 4.70 3.14 -10.72
CA SER A 46 5.64 3.06 -11.85
C SER A 46 5.33 4.10 -12.92
N GLU A 47 4.06 4.44 -13.11
CA GLU A 47 3.64 5.52 -14.00
C GLU A 47 4.12 6.90 -13.51
N ILE A 48 3.98 7.20 -12.22
CA ILE A 48 4.48 8.44 -11.62
C ILE A 48 6.01 8.52 -11.76
N ALA A 49 6.73 7.45 -11.43
CA ALA A 49 8.19 7.41 -11.56
C ALA A 49 8.64 7.61 -13.01
N ASN A 50 8.00 6.93 -13.97
CA ASN A 50 8.31 7.09 -15.39
C ASN A 50 8.02 8.51 -15.89
N SER A 51 6.94 9.13 -15.42
CA SER A 51 6.60 10.52 -15.75
C SER A 51 7.65 11.49 -15.21
N ALA A 52 8.05 11.34 -13.94
CA ALA A 52 9.07 12.16 -13.29
C ALA A 52 10.43 12.08 -13.99
N LEU A 53 10.81 10.90 -14.49
CA LEU A 53 12.10 10.67 -15.14
C LEU A 53 12.09 10.95 -16.65
N ARG A 54 10.95 11.31 -17.24
CA ARG A 54 10.79 11.41 -18.69
C ARG A 54 11.81 12.33 -19.36
N LEU A 55 12.14 13.45 -18.72
CA LEU A 55 13.12 14.43 -19.23
C LEU A 55 14.56 14.08 -18.83
N HIS A 56 14.75 13.33 -17.75
CA HIS A 56 16.07 13.03 -17.19
C HIS A 56 16.70 11.77 -17.79
N ARG A 57 15.91 10.84 -18.33
CA ARG A 57 16.40 9.55 -18.85
C ARG A 57 17.35 9.66 -20.05
N GLU A 58 17.34 10.79 -20.75
CA GLU A 58 18.23 11.07 -21.88
C GLU A 58 19.57 11.70 -21.42
N LEU A 59 19.74 11.99 -20.12
CA LEU A 59 20.96 12.56 -19.57
C LEU A 59 22.07 11.50 -19.42
N PRO A 60 23.36 11.91 -19.52
CA PRO A 60 24.48 11.08 -19.12
C PRO A 60 24.30 10.51 -17.70
N PRO A 61 24.84 9.31 -17.38
CA PRO A 61 24.55 8.60 -16.13
C PRO A 61 24.73 9.43 -14.85
N LEU A 62 25.81 10.20 -14.73
CA LEU A 62 26.05 11.07 -13.56
C LEU A 62 25.03 12.20 -13.46
N GLN A 63 24.67 12.82 -14.59
CA GLN A 63 23.67 13.89 -14.62
C GLN A 63 22.27 13.35 -14.33
N LEU A 64 21.93 12.16 -14.84
CA LEU A 64 20.69 11.46 -14.49
C LEU A 64 20.62 11.21 -12.99
N LEU A 65 21.67 10.65 -12.38
CA LEU A 65 21.70 10.38 -10.93
C LEU A 65 21.48 11.63 -10.10
N VAL A 66 22.15 12.73 -10.44
CA VAL A 66 21.99 14.01 -9.73
C VAL A 66 20.61 14.60 -9.95
N ALA A 67 20.04 14.48 -11.16
CA ALA A 67 18.68 14.92 -11.41
C ALA A 67 17.65 14.15 -10.55
N VAL A 68 17.78 12.82 -10.45
CA VAL A 68 16.94 12.01 -9.54
C VAL A 68 17.14 12.44 -8.09
N TYR A 69 18.39 12.66 -7.68
CA TYR A 69 18.70 13.09 -6.32
C TYR A 69 18.06 14.43 -5.98
N ASN A 70 18.19 15.43 -6.86
CA ASN A 70 17.59 16.75 -6.69
C ASN A 70 16.07 16.70 -6.68
N TYR A 71 15.47 15.86 -7.53
CA TYR A 71 14.03 15.63 -7.56
C TYR A 71 13.53 15.07 -6.21
N GLU A 72 14.18 14.04 -5.68
CA GLU A 72 13.81 13.44 -4.38
C GLU A 72 14.06 14.40 -3.21
N MET A 73 15.18 15.13 -3.22
CA MET A 73 15.49 16.14 -2.21
C MET A 73 14.39 17.21 -2.12
N GLY A 74 13.97 17.77 -3.25
CA GLY A 74 12.87 18.74 -3.30
C GLY A 74 11.55 18.14 -2.80
N HIS A 75 11.21 16.93 -3.24
CA HIS A 75 10.01 16.23 -2.79
C HIS A 75 10.00 15.92 -1.29
N PHE A 76 11.15 15.53 -0.72
CA PHE A 76 11.29 15.30 0.71
C PHE A 76 11.08 16.57 1.51
N TYR A 77 11.66 17.69 1.06
CA TYR A 77 11.47 18.98 1.69
C TYR A 77 10.00 19.42 1.65
N ASP A 78 9.35 19.35 0.47
CA ASP A 78 7.93 19.69 0.33
C ASP A 78 7.03 18.82 1.22
N ARG A 79 7.33 17.51 1.31
CA ARG A 79 6.59 16.58 2.18
C ARG A 79 6.80 16.89 3.65
N LEU A 80 8.01 17.29 4.06
CA LEU A 80 8.28 17.76 5.42
C LEU A 80 7.49 19.03 5.74
N GLN A 81 7.42 20.00 4.82
CA GLN A 81 6.61 21.21 5.02
C GLN A 81 5.13 20.86 5.18
N LYS A 82 4.59 19.99 4.32
CA LYS A 82 3.20 19.50 4.42
C LYS A 82 2.96 18.76 5.74
N ALA A 83 3.88 17.91 6.17
CA ALA A 83 3.78 17.17 7.44
C ALA A 83 3.87 18.10 8.66
N THR A 84 4.65 19.18 8.57
CA THR A 84 4.73 20.21 9.62
C THR A 84 3.44 21.01 9.72
N ALA A 85 2.87 21.42 8.59
CA ALA A 85 1.64 22.22 8.53
C ALA A 85 0.36 21.44 8.92
N TRP A 86 0.38 20.11 8.79
CA TRP A 86 -0.78 19.26 9.09
C TRP A 86 -1.10 19.22 10.59
N LYS A 87 -2.39 19.31 10.92
CA LYS A 87 -2.88 19.48 12.30
C LYS A 87 -3.63 18.27 12.85
N ASP A 88 -4.14 17.38 12.01
CA ASP A 88 -4.87 16.21 12.47
C ASP A 88 -3.96 15.12 13.04
N ILE A 89 -4.56 14.22 13.83
CA ILE A 89 -3.87 13.14 14.54
C ILE A 89 -3.29 12.11 13.56
N LEU A 90 -4.02 11.80 12.49
CA LEU A 90 -3.63 10.84 11.47
C LEU A 90 -3.04 11.57 10.25
N ALA A 91 -2.13 10.92 9.54
CA ALA A 91 -1.62 11.42 8.27
C ALA A 91 -2.75 11.59 7.23
N PRO A 92 -2.59 12.40 6.17
CA PRO A 92 -3.69 12.81 5.28
C PRO A 92 -4.51 11.66 4.69
N HIS A 93 -3.84 10.64 4.16
CA HIS A 93 -4.51 9.48 3.56
C HIS A 93 -5.29 8.62 4.58
N PRO A 94 -4.69 8.14 5.69
CA PRO A 94 -5.46 7.43 6.71
C PRO A 94 -6.54 8.30 7.37
N HIS A 95 -6.33 9.62 7.45
CA HIS A 95 -7.35 10.56 7.93
C HIS A 95 -8.58 10.57 7.01
N SER A 96 -8.41 10.65 5.69
CA SER A 96 -9.54 10.64 4.75
C SER A 96 -10.34 9.34 4.85
N LEU A 97 -9.66 8.19 4.88
CA LEU A 97 -10.30 6.88 5.07
C LEU A 97 -11.03 6.78 6.41
N PHE A 98 -10.46 7.36 7.46
CA PHE A 98 -11.09 7.40 8.79
C PHE A 98 -12.36 8.28 8.80
N VAL A 99 -12.32 9.44 8.13
CA VAL A 99 -13.50 10.30 7.98
C VAL A 99 -14.61 9.60 7.21
N GLU A 100 -14.29 8.87 6.14
CA GLU A 100 -15.26 8.04 5.43
C GLU A 100 -15.86 6.95 6.33
N ALA A 101 -15.03 6.27 7.14
CA ALA A 101 -15.50 5.29 8.11
C ALA A 101 -16.45 5.91 9.15
N LEU A 102 -16.16 7.13 9.63
CA LEU A 102 -17.03 7.89 10.53
C LEU A 102 -18.35 8.31 9.86
N GLN A 103 -18.35 8.59 8.56
CA GLN A 103 -19.59 8.88 7.83
C GLN A 103 -20.44 7.63 7.67
N HIS A 104 -19.82 6.49 7.33
CA HIS A 104 -20.51 5.21 7.17
C HIS A 104 -21.06 4.67 8.49
N CYS A 105 -20.36 4.89 9.61
CA CYS A 105 -20.79 4.34 10.90
C CYS A 105 -22.14 4.89 11.37
N ARG A 106 -22.52 6.10 10.92
CA ARG A 106 -23.80 6.76 11.28
C ARG A 106 -25.03 6.00 10.77
N LYS A 107 -24.85 5.13 9.78
CA LYS A 107 -25.93 4.33 9.18
C LYS A 107 -26.02 2.91 9.78
N LEU A 108 -25.20 2.62 10.80
CA LEU A 108 -25.09 1.29 11.39
C LEU A 108 -25.78 1.25 12.74
N ASN A 109 -26.45 0.13 13.01
CA ASN A 109 -27.02 -0.14 14.32
C ASN A 109 -26.02 -0.95 15.15
N CYS A 110 -25.79 -0.53 16.38
CA CYS A 110 -24.84 -1.19 17.28
C CYS A 110 -25.55 -1.67 18.54
N THR A 111 -25.33 -2.93 18.89
CA THR A 111 -25.76 -3.55 20.14
C THR A 111 -24.51 -3.92 20.94
N PRO A 112 -24.12 -3.09 21.93
CA PRO A 112 -23.03 -3.43 22.83
C PRO A 112 -23.32 -4.70 23.62
N ALA A 113 -22.31 -5.56 23.76
CA ALA A 113 -22.37 -6.79 24.55
C ALA A 113 -21.52 -6.71 25.83
N SER A 114 -20.47 -5.88 25.81
CA SER A 114 -19.62 -5.57 26.98
C SER A 114 -18.98 -4.19 26.82
N GLU A 115 -18.07 -3.84 27.73
CA GLU A 115 -17.28 -2.60 27.65
C GLU A 115 -16.40 -2.49 26.38
N ASN A 116 -16.12 -3.61 25.70
CA ASN A 116 -15.23 -3.66 24.54
C ASN A 116 -15.77 -4.52 23.40
N THR A 117 -16.90 -5.20 23.54
CA THR A 117 -17.46 -6.07 22.48
C THR A 117 -18.88 -5.68 22.14
N GLY A 118 -19.27 -5.95 20.91
CA GLY A 118 -20.63 -5.75 20.46
C GLY A 118 -20.87 -6.27 19.05
N LEU A 119 -22.14 -6.28 18.70
CA LEU A 119 -22.62 -6.63 17.37
C LEU A 119 -22.98 -5.35 16.62
N VAL A 120 -22.49 -5.21 15.39
CA VAL A 120 -22.86 -4.09 14.52
C VAL A 120 -23.57 -4.63 13.30
N ARG A 121 -24.74 -4.08 12.99
CA ARG A 121 -25.59 -4.48 11.87
C ARG A 121 -25.69 -3.36 10.84
N GLY A 122 -25.39 -3.69 9.58
CA GLY A 122 -25.54 -2.79 8.44
C GLY A 122 -26.98 -2.75 7.90
N SER A 123 -27.23 -1.84 6.96
CA SER A 123 -28.54 -1.69 6.29
C SER A 123 -28.97 -2.93 5.49
N THR A 124 -28.01 -3.76 5.07
CA THR A 124 -28.25 -5.02 4.36
C THR A 124 -28.61 -6.19 5.29
N GLY A 125 -28.69 -5.95 6.61
CA GLY A 125 -28.92 -6.99 7.61
C GLY A 125 -27.69 -7.81 7.98
N LYS A 126 -26.56 -7.64 7.28
CA LYS A 126 -25.31 -8.32 7.61
C LYS A 126 -24.78 -7.84 8.96
N GLU A 127 -24.32 -8.80 9.76
CA GLU A 127 -23.82 -8.58 11.11
C GLU A 127 -22.31 -8.72 11.19
N TYR A 128 -21.72 -7.93 12.08
CA TYR A 128 -20.29 -7.88 12.29
C TYR A 128 -19.98 -7.98 13.78
N ASN A 129 -19.17 -8.97 14.15
CA ASN A 129 -18.64 -9.10 15.49
C ASN A 129 -17.47 -8.14 15.64
N VAL A 130 -17.55 -7.24 16.62
CA VAL A 130 -16.55 -6.20 16.85
C VAL A 130 -15.99 -6.34 18.27
N LYS A 131 -14.67 -6.29 18.40
CA LYS A 131 -13.95 -6.21 19.66
C LYS A 131 -12.96 -5.06 19.63
N LEU A 132 -13.23 -4.05 20.44
CA LEU A 132 -12.29 -2.96 20.72
C LEU A 132 -11.12 -3.49 21.55
N ALA A 133 -9.94 -3.00 21.25
CA ALA A 133 -8.75 -3.20 22.07
C ALA A 133 -8.98 -2.60 23.47
N ALA A 134 -8.63 -3.33 24.52
CA ALA A 134 -8.67 -2.80 25.88
C ALA A 134 -7.64 -1.66 26.04
N ASP A 135 -6.45 -1.87 25.48
CA ASP A 135 -5.42 -0.85 25.28
C ASP A 135 -5.09 -0.73 23.78
N PRO A 136 -5.56 0.34 23.11
CA PRO A 136 -5.30 0.58 21.69
C PRO A 136 -3.84 0.85 21.33
N LEU A 137 -2.97 1.16 22.31
CA LEU A 137 -1.55 1.40 22.07
C LEU A 137 -0.76 0.11 21.93
N THR A 138 -1.19 -0.96 22.62
CA THR A 138 -0.50 -2.25 22.65
C THR A 138 -1.20 -3.34 21.84
N SER A 139 -2.48 -3.16 21.52
CA SER A 139 -3.27 -4.18 20.82
C SER A 139 -4.20 -3.59 19.77
N LEU A 140 -4.41 -4.36 18.70
CA LEU A 140 -5.31 -3.98 17.62
C LEU A 140 -6.74 -4.42 17.92
N SER A 141 -7.71 -3.55 17.63
CA SER A 141 -9.12 -3.92 17.64
C SER A 141 -9.45 -4.88 16.49
N SER A 142 -10.38 -5.80 16.71
CA SER A 142 -10.80 -6.76 15.68
C SER A 142 -12.23 -6.52 15.23
N CYS A 143 -12.47 -6.77 13.94
CA CYS A 143 -13.80 -6.82 13.37
C CYS A 143 -13.86 -7.97 12.37
N SER A 144 -14.98 -8.69 12.30
CA SER A 144 -15.19 -9.74 11.31
C SER A 144 -15.17 -9.25 9.85
N CYS A 145 -15.17 -7.93 9.60
CA CYS A 145 -14.93 -7.39 8.26
C CYS A 145 -13.46 -7.42 7.82
N GLY A 146 -12.51 -7.74 8.72
CA GLY A 146 -11.07 -7.89 8.41
C GLY A 146 -10.30 -6.58 8.15
N VAL A 147 -11.00 -5.47 7.90
CA VAL A 147 -10.39 -4.16 7.63
C VAL A 147 -9.39 -3.71 8.70
N PRO A 148 -9.67 -3.83 10.02
CA PRO A 148 -8.71 -3.37 11.03
C PRO A 148 -7.37 -4.10 10.94
N GLN A 149 -7.39 -5.42 10.73
CA GLN A 149 -6.19 -6.23 10.56
C GLN A 149 -5.48 -5.92 9.25
N LEU A 150 -6.22 -5.65 8.17
CA LEU A 150 -5.62 -5.36 6.88
C LEU A 150 -4.99 -3.96 6.83
N MET A 151 -5.77 -2.95 7.23
CA MET A 151 -5.44 -1.53 7.06
C MET A 151 -4.85 -0.88 8.29
N LEU A 152 -4.87 -1.54 9.45
CA LEU A 152 -4.46 -0.97 10.74
C LEU A 152 -5.23 0.32 11.11
N LEU A 153 -6.46 0.44 10.60
CA LEU A 153 -7.37 1.55 10.83
C LEU A 153 -8.71 1.04 11.36
N PRO A 154 -9.40 1.82 12.21
CA PRO A 154 -10.75 1.49 12.62
C PRO A 154 -11.67 1.52 11.39
N CYS A 155 -12.39 0.41 11.16
CA CYS A 155 -13.44 0.37 10.16
C CYS A 155 -14.71 1.08 10.65
N ALA A 156 -15.71 1.24 9.78
CA ALA A 156 -17.00 1.83 10.16
C ALA A 156 -17.68 1.08 11.33
N HIS A 157 -17.51 -0.24 11.44
CA HIS A 157 -18.06 -1.03 12.56
C HIS A 157 -17.36 -0.74 13.90
N ILE A 158 -16.03 -0.60 13.90
CA ILE A 158 -15.29 -0.16 15.09
C ILE A 158 -15.72 1.25 15.47
N CYS A 159 -15.86 2.15 14.50
CA CYS A 159 -16.33 3.51 14.75
C CYS A 159 -17.74 3.52 15.38
N ALA A 160 -18.65 2.68 14.90
CA ALA A 160 -20.00 2.55 15.45
C ALA A 160 -20.01 2.05 16.89
N LEU A 161 -19.26 0.98 17.20
CA LEU A 161 -19.16 0.45 18.57
C LEU A 161 -18.43 1.42 19.51
N ALA A 162 -17.37 2.07 19.05
CA ALA A 162 -16.68 3.09 19.83
C ALA A 162 -17.63 4.26 20.17
N ALA A 163 -18.42 4.72 19.20
CA ALA A 163 -19.40 5.79 19.41
C ALA A 163 -20.50 5.38 20.41
N SER A 164 -21.06 4.17 20.31
CA SER A 164 -22.11 3.69 21.24
C SER A 164 -21.58 3.54 22.67
N LEU A 165 -20.30 3.20 22.82
CA LEU A 165 -19.59 3.12 24.10
C LEU A 165 -18.97 4.46 24.53
N LYS A 166 -19.22 5.57 23.81
CA LYS A 166 -18.68 6.91 24.08
C LYS A 166 -17.13 6.98 24.13
N LYS A 167 -16.45 6.15 23.34
CA LYS A 167 -14.99 6.13 23.19
C LYS A 167 -14.57 6.83 21.89
N ALA A 168 -13.41 7.49 21.91
CA ALA A 168 -12.87 8.15 20.73
C ALA A 168 -12.33 7.12 19.73
N ALA A 169 -13.02 6.97 18.59
CA ALA A 169 -12.69 5.96 17.58
C ALA A 169 -11.26 6.07 17.01
N VAL A 170 -10.71 7.30 16.95
CA VAL A 170 -9.35 7.57 16.45
C VAL A 170 -8.27 6.85 17.26
N LEU A 171 -8.53 6.55 18.55
CA LEU A 171 -7.59 5.84 19.41
C LEU A 171 -7.31 4.41 18.91
N TYR A 172 -8.25 3.83 18.16
CA TYR A 172 -8.11 2.48 17.60
C TYR A 172 -7.39 2.44 16.25
N ALA A 173 -6.90 3.58 15.76
CA ALA A 173 -5.97 3.64 14.63
C ALA A 173 -4.56 3.32 15.12
N HIS A 174 -3.86 2.46 14.39
CA HIS A 174 -2.49 2.10 14.76
C HIS A 174 -1.54 3.29 14.66
N SER A 175 -0.57 3.36 15.56
CA SER A 175 0.36 4.48 15.68
C SER A 175 1.15 4.77 14.39
N TYR A 176 1.38 3.75 13.55
CA TYR A 176 2.01 3.88 12.23
C TYR A 176 1.35 4.95 11.35
N TRP A 177 0.05 5.19 11.51
CA TRP A 177 -0.69 6.21 10.76
C TRP A 177 -0.68 7.61 11.38
N SER A 178 -0.10 7.76 12.55
CA SER A 178 -0.07 9.05 13.24
C SER A 178 0.80 10.07 12.53
N ILE A 179 0.43 11.33 12.68
CA ILE A 179 1.23 12.48 12.25
C ILE A 179 2.66 12.44 12.80
N LYS A 180 2.87 11.87 13.99
CA LYS A 180 4.20 11.68 14.59
C LYS A 180 5.11 10.84 13.70
N HIS A 181 4.63 9.67 13.25
CA HIS A 181 5.42 8.80 12.38
C HIS A 181 5.60 9.42 10.98
N TRP A 182 4.57 10.07 10.45
CA TRP A 182 4.67 10.75 9.16
C TRP A 182 5.73 11.86 9.17
N ARG A 183 5.78 12.69 10.23
CA ARG A 183 6.84 13.69 10.42
C ARG A 183 8.22 13.05 10.56
N ALA A 184 8.34 11.97 11.33
CA ALA A 184 9.60 11.25 11.50
C ALA A 184 10.13 10.70 10.16
N THR A 185 9.26 10.29 9.23
CA THR A 185 9.66 9.83 7.89
C THR A 185 10.43 10.88 7.09
N TYR A 186 10.07 12.15 7.21
CA TYR A 186 10.70 13.25 6.45
C TYR A 186 11.62 14.13 7.27
N GLN A 187 11.90 13.77 8.53
CA GLN A 187 12.74 14.56 9.43
C GLN A 187 14.20 14.63 8.97
N LYS A 188 14.70 13.56 8.33
CA LYS A 188 16.07 13.53 7.81
C LYS A 188 16.11 14.17 6.43
N ALA A 189 16.82 15.29 6.34
CA ALA A 189 17.08 15.96 5.07
C ALA A 189 18.02 15.12 4.18
N TYR A 190 17.87 15.28 2.88
CA TYR A 190 18.85 14.83 1.89
C TYR A 190 20.12 15.70 2.00
N ILE A 191 21.27 15.13 1.64
CA ILE A 191 22.55 15.83 1.59
C ILE A 191 22.66 16.51 0.24
N VAL A 192 22.98 17.79 0.17
CA VAL A 192 23.14 18.46 -1.13
C VAL A 192 24.25 17.76 -1.94
N ALA A 193 23.91 17.38 -3.17
CA ALA A 193 24.85 16.77 -4.10
C ALA A 193 25.42 17.84 -5.03
N GLU A 194 26.72 18.11 -4.91
CA GLU A 194 27.45 19.00 -5.82
C GLU A 194 28.12 18.18 -6.91
N LEU A 195 27.97 18.62 -8.17
CA LEU A 195 28.64 18.02 -9.34
C LEU A 195 29.94 18.75 -9.69
N ASP A 196 30.09 19.97 -9.18
CA ASP A 196 31.24 20.81 -9.46
C ASP A 196 32.37 20.46 -8.48
N ASN A 197 33.61 20.51 -8.96
CA ASN A 197 34.80 20.28 -8.15
C ASN A 197 34.85 18.91 -7.45
N LEU A 198 34.29 17.87 -8.08
CA LEU A 198 34.44 16.50 -7.58
C LEU A 198 35.91 16.09 -7.54
N ASP A 199 36.35 15.55 -6.40
CA ASP A 199 37.68 14.97 -6.28
C ASP A 199 37.84 13.83 -7.28
N ALA A 200 39.01 13.78 -7.93
CA ALA A 200 39.38 12.63 -8.73
C ALA A 200 39.38 11.39 -7.82
N ASN A 201 38.67 10.35 -8.23
CA ASN A 201 38.69 9.06 -7.55
C ASN A 201 39.49 8.06 -8.39
N GLU A 202 40.04 7.04 -7.73
CA GLU A 202 40.76 5.94 -8.40
C GLU A 202 39.78 4.88 -8.94
N LEU A 203 38.50 5.22 -9.11
CA LEU A 203 37.52 4.28 -9.64
C LEU A 203 37.66 4.24 -11.15
N ASP A 204 38.12 3.11 -11.67
CA ASP A 204 38.07 2.83 -13.09
C ASP A 204 36.63 2.94 -13.59
N ALA A 205 36.46 3.55 -14.77
CA ALA A 205 35.18 3.49 -15.47
C ALA A 205 34.78 2.01 -15.60
N PRO A 206 33.50 1.66 -15.35
CA PRO A 206 33.07 0.28 -15.47
C PRO A 206 33.49 -0.24 -16.84
N GLY A 207 34.33 -1.28 -16.83
CA GLY A 207 35.01 -1.76 -18.04
C GLY A 207 33.98 -1.91 -19.16
N THR A 208 34.23 -1.24 -20.29
CA THR A 208 33.35 -1.34 -21.44
C THR A 208 33.35 -2.79 -21.91
N SER A 209 32.37 -3.57 -21.47
CA SER A 209 32.03 -4.86 -22.08
C SER A 209 31.37 -4.60 -23.43
N THR A 210 32.04 -3.85 -24.30
CA THR A 210 31.68 -3.68 -25.70
C THR A 210 32.21 -4.87 -26.49
N ARG A 211 31.66 -6.04 -26.17
CA ARG A 211 31.39 -7.07 -27.17
C ARG A 211 30.16 -7.86 -26.77
N GLN A 212 29.02 -7.17 -26.60
CA GLN A 212 27.75 -7.85 -26.81
C GLN A 212 27.75 -8.39 -28.25
N LYS A 213 27.72 -9.71 -28.41
CA LYS A 213 27.46 -10.33 -29.71
C LYS A 213 26.14 -9.74 -30.22
N LYS A 214 26.20 -8.99 -31.34
CA LYS A 214 25.01 -8.61 -32.10
C LYS A 214 24.26 -9.90 -32.45
N GLY A 215 23.10 -10.11 -31.85
CA GLY A 215 22.20 -11.19 -32.22
C GLY A 215 21.08 -11.37 -31.21
N ARG A 216 19.85 -11.10 -31.64
CA ARG A 216 18.65 -11.67 -31.01
C ARG A 216 18.82 -13.20 -31.04
N PRO A 217 18.64 -13.94 -29.93
CA PRO A 217 18.51 -15.39 -30.03
C PRO A 217 17.36 -15.67 -31.00
N GLN A 218 17.63 -16.38 -32.10
CA GLN A 218 16.57 -16.86 -32.97
C GLN A 218 15.74 -17.86 -32.17
N GLY A 219 14.69 -17.37 -31.50
CA GLY A 219 13.63 -18.23 -31.01
C GLY A 219 13.02 -18.93 -32.22
N SER A 220 12.98 -20.26 -32.19
CA SER A 220 12.17 -21.03 -33.12
C SER A 220 10.75 -20.46 -33.12
N LYS A 221 10.18 -20.26 -34.31
CA LYS A 221 8.81 -19.77 -34.47
C LYS A 221 7.88 -20.77 -33.78
N ALA A 222 7.36 -20.44 -32.61
CA ALA A 222 6.20 -21.11 -32.06
C ALA A 222 5.02 -20.84 -33.01
N ALA A 223 4.32 -21.91 -33.41
CA ALA A 223 3.19 -21.85 -34.33
C ALA A 223 2.12 -20.85 -33.83
N PRO A 224 1.42 -20.15 -34.74
CA PRO A 224 0.43 -19.14 -34.35
C PRO A 224 -0.72 -19.81 -33.59
N ARG A 225 -0.84 -19.53 -32.29
CA ARG A 225 -2.06 -19.80 -31.53
C ARG A 225 -3.10 -18.76 -31.94
N SER A 226 -4.18 -19.23 -32.58
CA SER A 226 -5.32 -18.41 -32.96
C SER A 226 -6.01 -17.84 -31.71
N TRP A 227 -5.83 -16.55 -31.48
CA TRP A 227 -6.66 -15.80 -30.52
C TRP A 227 -8.00 -15.49 -31.18
N LYS A 228 -9.02 -16.32 -30.92
CA LYS A 228 -10.42 -15.93 -31.16
C LYS A 228 -10.80 -14.88 -30.13
N GLY A 229 -11.08 -13.67 -30.61
CA GLY A 229 -11.41 -12.51 -29.79
C GLY A 229 -12.59 -12.75 -28.85
N ARG A 230 -12.43 -12.31 -27.60
CA ARG A 230 -13.56 -12.03 -26.71
C ARG A 230 -13.71 -10.53 -26.58
N LYS A 231 -14.90 -10.06 -26.95
CA LYS A 231 -15.36 -8.68 -26.87
C LYS A 231 -15.20 -8.18 -25.43
N LEU A 232 -14.53 -7.05 -25.27
CA LEU A 232 -14.65 -6.20 -24.09
C LEU A 232 -16.04 -5.57 -24.14
N TYR A 233 -16.87 -5.82 -23.14
CA TYR A 233 -18.05 -5.01 -22.89
C TYR A 233 -17.61 -3.83 -22.01
N ALA A 234 -18.09 -2.64 -22.41
CA ALA A 234 -18.03 -1.40 -21.64
C ALA A 234 -18.86 -1.48 -20.36
#